data_AF-A0A956YZ99-F1
#
_entry.id   AF-A0A956YZ99-F1
#
_cell.length_a   1.000
_cell.length_b   1.000
_cell.length_c   1.000
_cell.angle_alpha   90.00
_cell.angle_beta   90.00
_cell.angle_gamma   90.00
#
_symmetry.space_group_name_H-M   'P 1'
#
loop_
_entity.id
_entity.type
_entity.pdbx_description
1 polymer ?
#
loop_
_entity_poly.entity_id
_entity_poly.type
_entity_poly.pdbx_seq_one_letter_code
_entity_poly.pdbx_strand_id
1 'polypeptide(L)'
;PARLPNLLLNGASGIAVGMATNIPPHNLRELTGAIVHIIDHWDTANDIEVDELMEFVHGPDFPTGAMIVANDELKEAYATGRGRVVVRAKADIEEGRNGRFRIVVTEIPYQVSKLAIIERIVALVREDRLTQIADLRDESDRRGMRLVLELKPHAQPRKVLNQLYKYTQLQSTYSIQMLALVNGEPRTLSLRRALQIYIEHRYDVVVRRAQFELEKRRARAHILEGLLKALSSLDRIIQTIRSAETVDAAREALMSRFDLSEAQSNAILEMQLRRLAALEQQKLKDEFDE
;
A
#
# COMPACT_ATOMS: atom_id res chain seq x y z
N PRO A 1 -1.78 4.21 -9.69
CA PRO A 1 -2.26 2.80 -9.68
C PRO A 1 -2.41 2.19 -8.27
N ALA A 2 -1.43 2.42 -7.38
CA ALA A 2 -1.49 2.06 -5.95
C ALA A 2 -2.11 0.68 -5.68
N ARG A 3 -1.45 -0.39 -6.18
CA ARG A 3 -1.97 -1.77 -6.04
C ARG A 3 -2.14 -2.23 -4.58
N LEU A 4 -1.44 -1.58 -3.65
CA LEU A 4 -1.54 -1.80 -2.21
C LEU A 4 -2.10 -0.53 -1.52
N PRO A 5 -2.77 -0.65 -0.37
CA PRO A 5 -3.33 0.47 0.41
C PRO A 5 -2.23 1.28 1.11
N ASN A 6 -1.37 1.93 0.32
CA ASN A 6 -0.10 2.50 0.78
C ASN A 6 -0.22 3.53 1.93
N LEU A 7 -1.29 4.33 1.93
CA LEU A 7 -1.53 5.36 2.94
C LEU A 7 -1.61 4.77 4.35
N LEU A 8 -2.38 3.68 4.52
CA LEU A 8 -2.53 2.99 5.80
C LEU A 8 -1.41 2.00 6.05
N LEU A 9 -0.91 1.34 5.00
CA LEU A 9 0.17 0.37 5.10
C LEU A 9 1.45 0.99 5.68
N ASN A 10 1.90 2.12 5.09
CA ASN A 10 3.15 2.77 5.51
C ASN A 10 2.91 3.92 6.49
N GLY A 11 1.66 4.37 6.64
CA GLY A 11 1.35 5.59 7.37
C GLY A 11 1.81 6.84 6.63
N ALA A 12 1.60 7.99 7.26
CA ALA A 12 2.05 9.29 6.77
C ALA A 12 2.17 10.27 7.95
N SER A 13 3.27 11.02 7.99
CA SER A 13 3.46 12.07 8.99
C SER A 13 3.85 13.37 8.29
N GLY A 14 3.24 14.49 8.68
CA GLY A 14 3.56 15.80 8.09
C GLY A 14 2.89 16.95 8.81
N ILE A 15 3.54 18.11 8.77
CA ILE A 15 3.03 19.38 9.29
C ILE A 15 2.90 20.33 8.11
N ALA A 16 1.72 20.92 7.95
CA ALA A 16 1.44 21.97 6.98
C ALA A 16 0.89 23.21 7.71
N VAL A 17 0.57 24.27 6.96
CA VAL A 17 0.09 25.53 7.55
C VAL A 17 -1.28 25.31 8.19
N GLY A 18 -1.32 25.36 9.53
CA GLY A 18 -2.54 25.20 10.32
C GLY A 18 -3.09 23.78 10.42
N MET A 19 -2.35 22.77 9.93
CA MET A 19 -2.81 21.38 9.95
C MET A 19 -1.65 20.39 10.08
N ALA A 20 -1.91 19.22 10.66
CA ALA A 20 -0.94 18.13 10.75
C ALA A 20 -1.62 16.80 10.39
N THR A 21 -0.83 15.87 9.87
CA THR A 21 -1.21 14.48 9.64
C THR A 21 -0.23 13.58 10.36
N ASN A 22 -0.77 12.54 11.00
CA ASN A 22 0.02 11.49 11.64
C ASN A 22 -0.79 10.19 11.60
N ILE A 23 -0.73 9.54 10.45
CA ILE A 23 -1.37 8.26 10.16
C ILE A 23 -0.38 7.16 10.51
N PRO A 24 -0.74 6.22 11.42
CA PRO A 24 0.12 5.11 11.75
C PRO A 24 0.23 4.09 10.61
N PRO A 25 1.33 3.32 10.53
CA PRO A 25 1.42 2.14 9.68
C PRO A 25 0.54 1.00 10.21
N HIS A 26 0.14 0.08 9.33
CA HIS A 26 -0.74 -1.05 9.65
C HIS A 26 -0.30 -2.31 8.91
N ASN A 27 -0.73 -3.46 9.44
CA ASN A 27 -0.41 -4.74 8.85
C ASN A 27 -1.13 -4.95 7.51
N LEU A 28 -0.40 -5.41 6.48
CA LEU A 28 -0.97 -5.61 5.15
C LEU A 28 -2.08 -6.68 5.13
N ARG A 29 -1.94 -7.76 5.92
CA ARG A 29 -2.95 -8.84 5.94
C ARG A 29 -4.24 -8.36 6.57
N GLU A 30 -4.14 -7.63 7.67
CA GLU A 30 -5.27 -7.00 8.37
C GLU A 30 -6.00 -6.01 7.45
N LEU A 31 -5.27 -5.09 6.82
CA LEU A 31 -5.84 -4.16 5.84
C LEU A 31 -6.53 -4.89 4.69
N THR A 32 -5.92 -5.97 4.18
CA THR A 32 -6.51 -6.75 3.09
C THR A 32 -7.82 -7.42 3.53
N GLY A 33 -7.88 -7.95 4.75
CA GLY A 33 -9.10 -8.51 5.33
C GLY A 33 -10.23 -7.49 5.39
N ALA A 34 -9.95 -6.29 5.92
CA ALA A 34 -10.93 -5.21 5.98
C ALA A 34 -11.35 -4.72 4.58
N ILE A 35 -10.43 -4.65 3.62
CA ILE A 35 -10.74 -4.26 2.23
C ILE A 35 -11.69 -5.27 1.59
N VAL A 36 -11.39 -6.57 1.70
CA VAL A 36 -12.25 -7.64 1.16
C VAL A 36 -13.62 -7.58 1.80
N HIS A 37 -13.69 -7.43 3.12
CA HIS A 37 -14.94 -7.31 3.85
C HIS A 37 -15.82 -6.15 3.36
N ILE A 38 -15.23 -4.96 3.14
CA ILE A 38 -15.97 -3.80 2.59
C ILE A 38 -16.42 -4.05 1.15
N ILE A 39 -15.61 -4.72 0.33
CA ILE A 39 -15.96 -5.06 -1.05
C ILE A 39 -17.15 -6.03 -1.08
N ASP A 40 -17.14 -7.05 -0.23
CA ASP A 40 -18.20 -8.06 -0.15
C ASP A 40 -19.54 -7.46 0.34
N HIS A 41 -19.48 -6.33 1.06
CA HIS A 41 -20.63 -5.60 1.59
C HIS A 41 -20.73 -4.19 1.00
N TRP A 42 -20.37 -4.02 -0.28
CA TRP A 42 -20.26 -2.69 -0.89
C TRP A 42 -21.56 -1.87 -0.83
N ASP A 43 -22.71 -2.51 -1.02
CA ASP A 43 -24.02 -1.86 -1.01
C ASP A 43 -24.38 -1.26 0.37
N THR A 44 -23.85 -1.85 1.45
CA THR A 44 -24.02 -1.40 2.84
C THR A 44 -22.71 -0.87 3.42
N ALA A 45 -21.73 -0.51 2.58
CA ALA A 45 -20.40 -0.11 3.04
C ALA A 45 -20.41 1.13 3.94
N ASN A 46 -21.48 1.91 3.93
CA ASN A 46 -21.66 3.07 4.80
C ASN A 46 -22.14 2.73 6.20
N ASP A 47 -22.76 1.56 6.36
CA ASP A 47 -23.33 1.05 7.61
C ASP A 47 -22.36 0.15 8.37
N ILE A 48 -21.24 -0.25 7.74
CA ILE A 48 -20.19 -1.02 8.40
C ILE A 48 -19.63 -0.20 9.57
N GLU A 49 -19.76 -0.73 10.78
CA GLU A 49 -19.27 -0.08 11.97
C GLU A 49 -17.75 -0.24 12.14
N VAL A 50 -17.16 0.64 12.94
CA VAL A 50 -15.71 0.60 13.20
C VAL A 50 -15.32 -0.67 13.95
N ASP A 51 -16.20 -1.19 14.81
CA ASP A 51 -15.98 -2.44 15.53
C ASP A 51 -15.77 -3.62 14.58
N GLU A 52 -16.61 -3.73 13.55
CA GLU A 52 -16.51 -4.78 12.53
C GLU A 52 -15.18 -4.70 11.78
N LEU A 53 -14.74 -3.48 11.45
CA LEU A 53 -13.43 -3.28 10.81
C LEU A 53 -12.26 -3.62 11.74
N MET A 54 -12.42 -3.42 13.05
CA MET A 54 -11.39 -3.73 14.05
C MET A 54 -11.26 -5.23 14.36
N GLU A 55 -12.23 -6.05 13.96
CA GLU A 55 -12.07 -7.51 13.92
C GLU A 55 -10.97 -7.94 12.93
N PHE A 56 -10.73 -7.12 11.90
CA PHE A 56 -9.66 -7.32 10.93
C PHE A 56 -8.43 -6.47 11.23
N VAL A 57 -8.61 -5.17 11.52
CA VAL A 57 -7.54 -4.20 11.79
C VAL A 57 -7.44 -3.96 13.29
N HIS A 58 -6.59 -4.72 13.94
CA HIS A 58 -6.49 -4.71 15.40
C HIS A 58 -5.86 -3.42 15.93
N GLY A 59 -5.03 -2.77 15.11
CA GLY A 59 -4.40 -1.52 15.45
C GLY A 59 -3.22 -1.18 14.53
N PRO A 60 -2.47 -0.14 14.87
CA PRO A 60 -1.19 0.15 14.24
C PRO A 60 -0.21 -1.03 14.33
N ASP A 61 0.52 -1.29 13.25
CA ASP A 61 1.61 -2.25 13.20
C ASP A 61 2.90 -1.48 12.91
N PHE A 62 3.60 -1.12 13.99
CA PHE A 62 4.79 -0.29 13.87
C PHE A 62 6.00 -1.13 13.45
N PRO A 63 6.86 -0.62 12.54
CA PRO A 63 8.05 -1.35 12.09
C PRO A 63 9.08 -1.57 13.21
N THR A 64 8.96 -0.85 14.32
CA THR A 64 9.79 -1.01 15.52
C THR A 64 9.26 -2.06 16.49
N GLY A 65 8.12 -2.70 16.18
CA GLY A 65 7.37 -3.55 17.09
C GLY A 65 6.76 -2.73 18.22
N ALA A 66 7.15 -3.07 19.45
CA ALA A 66 6.58 -2.57 20.68
C ALA A 66 5.13 -3.03 20.88
N MET A 67 4.53 -2.61 22.00
CA MET A 67 3.19 -3.01 22.37
C MET A 67 2.29 -1.79 22.44
N ILE A 68 1.11 -1.89 21.85
CA ILE A 68 0.05 -0.92 22.06
C ILE A 68 -0.68 -1.29 23.35
N VAL A 69 -0.81 -0.33 24.25
CA VAL A 69 -1.63 -0.52 25.45
C VAL A 69 -3.07 -0.29 25.02
N ALA A 70 -3.79 -1.39 24.81
CA ALA A 70 -5.17 -1.37 24.34
C ALA A 70 -6.08 -0.55 25.26
N ASN A 71 -6.82 0.36 24.67
CA ASN A 71 -7.83 1.20 25.31
C ASN A 71 -8.88 1.62 24.27
N ASP A 72 -10.05 2.05 24.74
CA ASP A 72 -11.15 2.51 23.87
C ASP A 72 -10.75 3.74 23.01
N GLU A 73 -9.65 4.43 23.35
CA GLU A 73 -9.12 5.56 22.59
C GLU A 73 -8.73 5.18 21.15
N LEU A 74 -8.30 3.93 20.91
CA LEU A 74 -7.96 3.47 19.55
C LEU A 74 -9.21 3.39 18.67
N LYS A 75 -10.30 2.85 19.22
CA LYS A 75 -11.59 2.74 18.53
C LYS A 75 -12.12 4.13 18.17
N GLU A 76 -12.09 5.06 19.10
CA GLU A 76 -12.48 6.45 18.86
C GLU A 76 -11.59 7.11 17.79
N ALA A 77 -10.28 6.82 17.81
CA ALA A 77 -9.35 7.31 16.80
C ALA A 77 -9.69 6.81 15.40
N TYR A 78 -10.07 5.54 15.26
CA TYR A 78 -10.50 4.98 13.98
C TYR A 78 -11.88 5.46 13.54
N ALA A 79 -12.79 5.73 14.47
CA ALA A 79 -14.11 6.27 14.17
C ALA A 79 -14.07 7.73 13.70
N THR A 80 -13.26 8.55 14.35
CA THR A 80 -13.25 10.01 14.13
C THR A 80 -12.09 10.50 13.27
N GLY A 81 -11.05 9.67 13.10
CA GLY A 81 -9.80 10.06 12.48
C GLY A 81 -8.85 10.81 13.40
N ARG A 82 -9.18 10.99 14.68
CA ARG A 82 -8.34 11.70 15.66
C ARG A 82 -8.34 10.97 16.99
N GLY A 83 -7.17 10.81 17.56
CA GLY A 83 -7.05 10.23 18.89
C GLY A 83 -5.61 9.99 19.24
N ARG A 84 -5.37 9.09 20.17
CA ARG A 84 -4.02 8.74 20.61
C ARG A 84 -3.98 7.29 21.04
N VAL A 85 -2.79 6.71 20.98
CA VAL A 85 -2.53 5.37 21.50
C VAL A 85 -1.27 5.43 22.33
N VAL A 86 -1.23 4.66 23.42
CA VAL A 86 -0.01 4.51 24.22
C VAL A 86 0.79 3.36 23.64
N VAL A 87 2.03 3.64 23.25
CA VAL A 87 2.99 2.66 22.72
C VAL A 87 4.07 2.43 23.78
N ARG A 88 4.29 1.16 24.13
CA ARG A 88 5.18 0.73 25.21
C ARG A 88 6.23 -0.22 24.68
N ALA A 89 7.49 0.05 25.00
CA ALA A 89 8.63 -0.80 24.75
C ALA A 89 8.42 -2.22 25.31
N LYS A 90 8.86 -3.22 24.56
CA LYS A 90 8.90 -4.61 25.01
C LYS A 90 10.14 -4.79 25.87
N ALA A 91 9.92 -5.19 27.12
CA ALA A 91 10.98 -5.35 28.09
C ALA A 91 10.73 -6.58 28.96
N ASP A 92 11.78 -7.39 29.11
CA ASP A 92 11.79 -8.59 29.92
C ASP A 92 12.64 -8.38 31.18
N ILE A 93 12.23 -9.01 32.28
CA ILE A 93 13.00 -9.04 33.52
C ILE A 93 13.72 -10.39 33.55
N GLU A 94 15.04 -10.37 33.51
CA GLU A 94 15.88 -11.56 33.58
C GLU A 94 16.66 -11.58 34.90
N GLU A 95 16.90 -12.79 35.43
CA GLU A 95 17.78 -12.99 36.57
C GLU A 95 19.21 -13.26 36.09
N GLY A 96 20.15 -12.41 36.51
CA GLY A 96 21.56 -12.53 36.18
C GLY A 96 22.29 -13.55 37.07
N ARG A 97 23.46 -14.00 36.61
CA ARG A 97 24.29 -15.02 37.29
C ARG A 97 24.70 -14.68 38.74
N ASN A 98 24.67 -13.40 39.09
CA ASN A 98 25.07 -12.89 40.41
C ASN A 98 23.86 -12.71 41.35
N GLY A 99 22.69 -13.28 41.03
CA GLY A 99 21.42 -13.05 41.75
C GLY A 99 20.87 -11.63 41.58
N ARG A 100 21.41 -10.86 40.63
CA ARG A 100 20.94 -9.50 40.31
C ARG A 100 19.97 -9.55 39.14
N PHE A 101 18.85 -8.86 39.26
CA PHE A 101 17.92 -8.70 38.15
C PHE A 101 18.45 -7.69 37.13
N ARG A 102 18.11 -7.93 35.86
CA ARG A 102 18.32 -6.99 34.75
C ARG A 102 17.02 -6.79 33.98
N ILE A 103 16.80 -5.56 33.53
CA ILE A 103 15.72 -5.24 32.59
C ILE A 103 16.33 -5.22 31.20
N VAL A 104 15.74 -5.97 30.28
CA VAL A 104 16.21 -6.12 28.91
C VAL A 104 15.14 -5.58 27.99
N VAL A 105 15.40 -4.46 27.35
CA VAL A 105 14.51 -3.86 26.35
C VAL A 105 14.91 -4.36 24.97
N THR A 106 13.95 -4.95 24.26
CA THR A 106 14.15 -5.57 22.93
C THR A 106 13.48 -4.79 21.80
N GLU A 107 12.47 -3.98 22.11
CA GLU A 107 11.71 -3.19 21.15
C GLU A 107 11.37 -1.82 21.78
N ILE A 108 11.32 -0.76 20.97
CA ILE A 108 10.99 0.61 21.44
C ILE A 108 9.84 1.23 20.65
N PRO A 109 9.14 2.23 21.21
CA PRO A 109 8.06 2.89 20.50
C PRO A 109 8.51 3.52 19.17
N TYR A 110 7.55 3.64 18.24
CA TYR A 110 7.78 4.20 16.92
C TYR A 110 8.28 5.65 16.97
N GLN A 111 9.20 6.00 16.07
CA GLN A 111 9.84 7.33 15.98
C GLN A 111 10.58 7.78 17.26
N VAL A 112 10.93 6.87 18.16
CA VAL A 112 11.75 7.16 19.34
C VAL A 112 13.22 6.81 19.09
N SER A 113 14.13 7.70 19.48
CA SER A 113 15.57 7.47 19.39
C SER A 113 16.07 6.65 20.58
N LYS A 114 16.77 5.54 20.30
CA LYS A 114 17.46 4.74 21.33
C LYS A 114 18.45 5.59 22.14
N LEU A 115 19.20 6.47 21.47
CA LEU A 115 20.16 7.35 22.14
C LEU A 115 19.45 8.31 23.11
N ALA A 116 18.32 8.89 22.70
CA ALA A 116 17.54 9.77 23.57
C ALA A 116 17.00 9.05 24.81
N ILE A 117 16.58 7.77 24.67
CA ILE A 117 16.20 6.92 25.82
C ILE A 117 17.38 6.74 26.77
N ILE A 118 18.56 6.39 26.24
CA ILE A 118 19.78 6.18 27.03
C ILE A 118 20.18 7.45 27.78
N GLU A 119 20.27 8.58 27.08
CA GLU A 119 20.61 9.89 27.67
C GLU A 119 19.61 10.27 28.76
N ARG A 120 18.31 10.04 28.53
CA ARG A 120 17.27 10.31 29.52
C ARG A 120 17.42 9.45 30.75
N ILE A 121 17.71 8.15 30.61
CA ILE A 121 17.95 7.26 31.74
C ILE A 121 19.17 7.72 32.55
N VAL A 122 20.28 8.04 31.88
CA VAL A 122 21.50 8.54 32.53
C VAL A 122 21.23 9.83 33.31
N ALA A 123 20.47 10.77 32.73
CA ALA A 123 20.06 11.99 33.42
C ALA A 123 19.23 11.69 34.68
N LEU A 124 18.23 10.80 34.57
CA LEU A 124 17.38 10.42 35.70
C LEU A 124 18.13 9.69 36.82
N VAL A 125 19.20 8.96 36.49
CA VAL A 125 20.10 8.36 37.51
C VAL A 125 20.91 9.44 38.22
N ARG A 126 21.42 10.44 37.49
CA ARG A 126 22.16 11.59 38.08
C ARG A 126 21.28 12.50 38.93
N GLU A 127 20.00 12.62 38.58
CA GLU A 127 18.99 13.38 39.32
C GLU A 127 18.42 12.62 40.54
N ASP A 128 18.97 11.45 40.90
CA ASP A 128 18.48 10.57 41.96
C ASP A 128 17.01 10.13 41.81
N ARG A 129 16.46 10.15 40.58
CA ARG A 129 15.09 9.69 40.28
C ARG A 129 15.00 8.21 39.96
N LEU A 130 16.08 7.62 39.43
CA LEU A 130 16.20 6.19 39.12
C LEU A 130 17.40 5.56 39.85
N THR A 131 17.45 5.69 41.19
CA THR A 131 18.60 5.24 42.01
C THR A 131 18.87 3.74 41.99
N GLN A 132 17.93 2.93 41.52
CA GLN A 132 17.99 1.46 41.54
C GLN A 132 18.72 0.86 40.33
N ILE A 133 19.09 1.68 39.35
CA ILE A 133 19.89 1.25 38.20
C ILE A 133 21.36 1.30 38.59
N ALA A 134 22.07 0.18 38.41
CA ALA A 134 23.49 0.05 38.71
C ALA A 134 24.35 0.33 37.47
N ASP A 135 23.93 -0.20 36.32
CA ASP A 135 24.65 -0.09 35.05
C ASP A 135 23.66 -0.08 33.87
N LEU A 136 24.05 0.53 32.77
CA LEU A 136 23.27 0.57 31.53
C LEU A 136 24.20 0.29 30.34
N ARG A 137 23.87 -0.74 29.56
CA ARG A 137 24.67 -1.20 28.42
C ARG A 137 23.82 -1.39 27.18
N ASP A 138 24.30 -0.88 26.06
CA ASP A 138 23.73 -1.17 24.76
C ASP A 138 24.43 -2.38 24.14
N GLU A 139 23.75 -3.53 24.17
CA GLU A 139 24.21 -4.81 23.61
C GLU A 139 23.55 -5.08 22.24
N SER A 140 23.03 -4.03 21.58
CA SER A 140 22.40 -4.17 20.26
C SER A 140 23.42 -4.59 19.21
N ASP A 141 23.03 -5.51 18.34
CA ASP A 141 23.86 -6.04 17.25
C ASP A 141 23.08 -6.08 15.92
N ARG A 142 23.59 -6.81 14.92
CA ARG A 142 22.89 -7.00 13.65
C ARG A 142 21.62 -7.86 13.75
N ARG A 143 21.44 -8.60 14.85
CA ARG A 143 20.30 -9.50 15.08
C ARG A 143 19.15 -8.80 15.78
N GLY A 144 19.39 -7.67 16.45
CA GLY A 144 18.33 -6.86 16.99
C GLY A 144 18.79 -5.83 18.02
N MET A 145 17.82 -5.09 18.53
CA MET A 145 18.02 -4.14 19.62
C MET A 145 18.06 -4.89 20.95
N ARG A 146 19.03 -4.57 21.81
CA ARG A 146 19.14 -5.12 23.16
C ARG A 146 19.72 -4.09 24.12
N LEU A 147 18.87 -3.36 24.83
CA LEU A 147 19.29 -2.41 25.86
C LEU A 147 19.16 -3.05 27.24
N VAL A 148 20.27 -3.13 27.97
CA VAL A 148 20.37 -3.84 29.25
C VAL A 148 20.54 -2.84 30.38
N LEU A 149 19.65 -2.92 31.37
CA LEU A 149 19.76 -2.18 32.60
C LEU A 149 19.98 -3.16 33.75
N GLU A 150 21.19 -3.17 34.32
CA GLU A 150 21.45 -3.93 35.53
C GLU A 150 20.93 -3.18 36.75
N LEU A 151 20.26 -3.90 37.64
CA LEU A 151 19.69 -3.33 38.85
C LEU A 151 20.63 -3.53 40.05
N LYS A 152 20.55 -2.61 41.01
CA LYS A 152 21.25 -2.73 42.30
C LYS A 152 20.72 -3.93 43.10
N PRO A 153 21.51 -4.49 44.03
CA PRO A 153 21.02 -5.50 44.96
C PRO A 153 19.75 -5.03 45.67
N HIS A 154 18.75 -5.92 45.82
CA HIS A 154 17.45 -5.66 46.43
C HIS A 154 16.51 -4.68 45.68
N ALA A 155 16.87 -4.25 44.48
CA ALA A 155 15.95 -3.48 43.64
C ALA A 155 14.70 -4.31 43.30
N GLN A 156 13.53 -3.66 43.25
CA GLN A 156 12.28 -4.30 42.85
C GLN A 156 12.07 -4.11 41.33
N PRO A 157 12.30 -5.13 40.48
CA PRO A 157 12.44 -4.92 39.03
C PRO A 157 11.19 -4.34 38.37
N ARG A 158 10.00 -4.82 38.79
CA ARG A 158 8.71 -4.31 38.30
C ARG A 158 8.49 -2.84 38.63
N LYS A 159 8.93 -2.37 39.81
CA LYS A 159 8.81 -0.96 40.19
C LYS A 159 9.74 -0.09 39.33
N VAL A 160 10.98 -0.54 39.11
CA VAL A 160 11.95 0.17 38.25
C VAL A 160 11.43 0.24 36.81
N LEU A 161 10.92 -0.87 36.27
CA LEU A 161 10.33 -0.91 34.93
C LEU A 161 9.15 0.08 34.79
N ASN A 162 8.26 0.15 35.78
CA ASN A 162 7.16 1.13 35.78
C ASN A 162 7.67 2.58 35.86
N GLN A 163 8.74 2.85 36.62
CA GLN A 163 9.36 4.17 36.65
C GLN A 163 10.00 4.53 35.31
N LEU A 164 10.65 3.55 34.65
CA LEU A 164 11.20 3.71 33.31
C LEU A 164 10.10 4.10 32.31
N TYR A 165 8.96 3.40 32.31
CA TYR A 165 7.81 3.78 31.48
C TYR A 165 7.26 5.17 31.81
N LYS A 166 7.26 5.57 33.08
CA LYS A 166 6.73 6.87 33.50
C LYS A 166 7.62 8.06 33.12
N TYR A 167 8.95 7.87 33.17
CA TYR A 167 9.90 8.99 33.11
C TYR A 167 10.76 9.03 31.83
N THR A 168 10.66 8.01 30.98
CA THR A 168 11.42 7.88 29.73
C THR A 168 10.50 7.62 28.55
N GLN A 169 11.04 7.70 27.33
CA GLN A 169 10.31 7.38 26.10
C GLN A 169 10.18 5.86 25.86
N LEU A 170 10.50 5.01 26.83
CA LEU A 170 10.14 3.58 26.79
C LEU A 170 8.62 3.38 26.82
N GLN A 171 7.85 4.39 27.24
CA GLN A 171 6.44 4.49 26.93
C GLN A 171 6.19 5.88 26.37
N SER A 172 5.56 5.95 25.20
CA SER A 172 5.21 7.21 24.55
C SER A 172 3.77 7.17 24.06
N THR A 173 3.22 8.35 23.81
CA THR A 173 1.90 8.48 23.21
C THR A 173 2.08 8.80 21.73
N TYR A 174 1.48 8.00 20.86
CA TYR A 174 1.40 8.29 19.44
C TYR A 174 0.04 8.95 19.16
N SER A 175 0.07 10.21 18.71
CA SER A 175 -1.14 10.95 18.34
C SER A 175 -1.57 10.56 16.94
N ILE A 176 -2.77 9.99 16.80
CA ILE A 176 -3.36 9.64 15.50
C ILE A 176 -4.08 10.86 14.95
N GLN A 177 -3.74 11.26 13.74
CA GLN A 177 -4.46 12.27 12.97
C GLN A 177 -4.55 11.86 11.51
N MET A 178 -5.67 11.23 11.16
CA MET A 178 -5.97 10.72 9.82
C MET A 178 -6.43 11.83 8.88
N LEU A 179 -5.51 12.75 8.56
CA LEU A 179 -5.74 13.84 7.62
C LEU A 179 -5.09 13.52 6.28
N ALA A 180 -5.87 13.53 5.20
CA ALA A 180 -5.38 13.30 3.85
C ALA A 180 -6.11 14.20 2.84
N LEU A 181 -5.55 14.34 1.64
CA LEU A 181 -6.21 15.03 0.54
C LEU A 181 -7.21 14.10 -0.15
N VAL A 182 -8.46 14.54 -0.23
CA VAL A 182 -9.51 13.88 -1.01
C VAL A 182 -9.98 14.89 -2.05
N ASN A 183 -9.78 14.57 -3.33
CA ASN A 183 -10.08 15.47 -4.45
C ASN A 183 -9.42 16.86 -4.31
N GLY A 184 -8.20 16.92 -3.79
CA GLY A 184 -7.44 18.15 -3.61
C GLY A 184 -7.74 18.91 -2.31
N GLU A 185 -8.72 18.47 -1.52
CA GLU A 185 -9.10 19.12 -0.26
C GLU A 185 -8.65 18.30 0.97
N PRO A 186 -8.11 18.95 2.02
CA PRO A 186 -7.76 18.26 3.26
C PRO A 186 -9.01 17.81 4.00
N ARG A 187 -9.13 16.51 4.23
CA ARG A 187 -10.25 15.89 4.97
C ARG A 187 -9.71 15.00 6.08
N THR A 188 -10.32 15.09 7.25
CA THR A 188 -10.12 14.11 8.32
C THR A 188 -10.96 12.88 7.98
N LEU A 189 -10.34 11.71 7.99
CA LEU A 189 -10.93 10.45 7.56
C LEU A 189 -11.03 9.50 8.74
N SER A 190 -12.15 8.78 8.84
CA SER A 190 -12.21 7.57 9.63
C SER A 190 -11.46 6.43 8.92
N LEU A 191 -11.18 5.33 9.64
CA LEU A 191 -10.59 4.13 9.06
C LEU A 191 -11.43 3.62 7.89
N ARG A 192 -12.76 3.54 8.10
CA ARG A 192 -13.73 3.16 7.08
C ARG A 192 -13.63 4.04 5.84
N ARG A 193 -13.67 5.37 6.00
CA ARG A 193 -13.64 6.28 4.85
C ARG A 193 -12.31 6.19 4.11
N ALA A 194 -11.19 6.02 4.81
CA ALA A 194 -9.88 5.83 4.19
C ALA A 194 -9.83 4.57 3.31
N LEU A 195 -10.38 3.45 3.80
CA LEU A 195 -10.48 2.20 3.05
C LEU A 195 -11.44 2.30 1.86
N GLN A 196 -12.60 2.93 2.03
CA GLN A 196 -13.55 3.17 0.93
C GLN A 196 -12.92 3.99 -0.20
N ILE A 197 -12.25 5.11 0.11
CA ILE A 197 -11.56 5.93 -0.90
C ILE A 197 -10.51 5.11 -1.65
N TYR A 198 -9.79 4.24 -0.94
CA TYR A 198 -8.84 3.33 -1.58
C TYR A 198 -9.55 2.37 -2.55
N ILE A 199 -10.67 1.77 -2.15
CA ILE A 199 -11.45 0.86 -3.00
C ILE A 199 -12.02 1.59 -4.23
N GLU A 200 -12.61 2.78 -4.05
CA GLU A 200 -13.09 3.65 -5.14
C GLU A 200 -11.95 3.90 -6.15
N HIS A 201 -10.76 4.27 -5.67
CA HIS A 201 -9.60 4.47 -6.52
C HIS A 201 -9.19 3.19 -7.27
N ARG A 202 -9.23 2.02 -6.60
CA ARG A 202 -8.88 0.74 -7.23
C ARG A 202 -9.89 0.36 -8.30
N TYR A 203 -11.18 0.59 -8.06
CA TYR A 203 -12.24 0.39 -9.04
C TYR A 203 -11.99 1.23 -10.30
N ASP A 204 -11.78 2.54 -10.15
CA ASP A 204 -11.50 3.44 -11.27
C ASP A 204 -10.28 2.99 -12.10
N VAL A 205 -9.20 2.57 -11.42
CA VAL A 205 -8.00 2.08 -12.09
C VAL A 205 -8.28 0.79 -12.88
N VAL A 206 -9.09 -0.12 -12.34
CA VAL A 206 -9.46 -1.36 -13.02
C VAL A 206 -10.35 -1.07 -14.24
N VAL A 207 -11.34 -0.20 -14.09
CA VAL A 207 -12.23 0.21 -15.20
C VAL A 207 -11.43 0.86 -16.32
N ARG A 208 -10.56 1.83 -16.01
CA ARG A 208 -9.71 2.49 -17.02
C ARG A 208 -8.79 1.51 -17.73
N ARG A 209 -8.21 0.54 -17.00
CA ARG A 209 -7.39 -0.52 -17.60
C ARG A 209 -8.22 -1.38 -18.55
N ALA A 210 -9.40 -1.82 -18.12
CA ALA A 210 -10.28 -2.65 -18.93
C ALA A 210 -10.74 -1.93 -20.20
N GLN A 211 -11.08 -0.64 -20.10
CA GLN A 211 -11.43 0.20 -21.25
C GLN A 211 -10.27 0.34 -22.24
N PHE A 212 -9.07 0.63 -21.73
CA PHE A 212 -7.87 0.71 -22.57
C PHE A 212 -7.57 -0.62 -23.29
N GLU A 213 -7.68 -1.74 -22.57
CA GLU A 213 -7.50 -3.07 -23.16
C GLU A 213 -8.58 -3.36 -24.20
N LEU A 214 -9.85 -3.03 -23.93
CA LEU A 214 -10.96 -3.20 -24.85
C LEU A 214 -10.78 -2.38 -26.13
N GLU A 215 -10.41 -1.12 -26.04
CA GLU A 215 -10.16 -0.24 -27.19
C GLU A 215 -9.01 -0.78 -28.05
N LYS A 216 -7.90 -1.19 -27.41
CA LYS A 216 -6.77 -1.78 -28.10
C LYS A 216 -7.15 -3.07 -28.83
N ARG A 217 -7.94 -3.94 -28.19
CA ARG A 217 -8.41 -5.20 -28.78
C ARG A 217 -9.39 -4.96 -29.92
N ARG A 218 -10.34 -4.02 -29.78
CA ARG A 218 -11.25 -3.61 -30.86
C ARG A 218 -10.51 -3.05 -32.06
N ALA A 219 -9.53 -2.17 -31.84
CA ALA A 219 -8.70 -1.64 -32.91
C ALA A 219 -7.93 -2.76 -33.62
N ARG A 220 -7.41 -3.74 -32.86
CA ARG A 220 -6.72 -4.91 -33.44
C ARG A 220 -7.66 -5.80 -34.24
N ALA A 221 -8.83 -6.13 -33.70
CA ALA A 221 -9.85 -6.92 -34.37
C ALA A 221 -10.32 -6.25 -35.67
N HIS A 222 -10.52 -4.93 -35.65
CA HIS A 222 -10.87 -4.13 -36.82
C HIS A 222 -9.83 -4.28 -37.95
N ILE A 223 -8.54 -4.25 -37.63
CA ILE A 223 -7.47 -4.46 -38.62
C ILE A 223 -7.47 -5.91 -39.14
N LEU A 224 -7.60 -6.89 -38.24
CA LEU A 224 -7.61 -8.31 -38.62
C LEU A 224 -8.80 -8.64 -39.52
N GLU A 225 -9.99 -8.07 -39.27
CA GLU A 225 -11.16 -8.20 -40.12
C GLU A 225 -10.87 -7.72 -41.55
N GLY A 226 -10.23 -6.56 -41.70
CA GLY A 226 -9.83 -6.03 -43.00
C GLY A 226 -8.83 -6.93 -43.72
N LEU A 227 -7.84 -7.46 -43.00
CA LEU A 227 -6.86 -8.40 -43.56
C LEU A 227 -7.51 -9.72 -43.99
N LEU A 228 -8.40 -10.29 -43.19
CA LEU A 228 -9.13 -11.52 -43.52
C LEU A 228 -10.05 -11.32 -44.73
N LYS A 229 -10.75 -10.17 -44.80
CA LYS A 229 -11.56 -9.77 -45.96
C LYS A 229 -10.67 -9.65 -47.21
N ALA A 230 -9.50 -9.04 -47.11
CA ALA A 230 -8.55 -8.94 -48.21
C ALA A 230 -8.02 -10.30 -48.68
N LEU A 231 -7.67 -11.19 -47.75
CA LEU A 231 -7.21 -12.55 -48.07
C LEU A 231 -8.29 -13.38 -48.78
N SER A 232 -9.57 -13.20 -48.42
CA SER A 232 -10.69 -13.89 -49.09
C SER A 232 -10.88 -13.47 -50.56
N SER A 233 -10.38 -12.30 -50.95
CA SER A 233 -10.52 -11.72 -52.29
C SER A 233 -9.17 -11.25 -52.85
N LEU A 234 -8.10 -12.01 -52.58
CA LEU A 234 -6.71 -11.62 -52.82
C LEU A 234 -6.44 -11.12 -54.24
N ASP A 235 -6.91 -11.85 -55.26
CA ASP A 235 -6.65 -11.51 -56.66
C ASP A 235 -7.22 -10.13 -57.02
N ARG A 236 -8.43 -9.81 -56.52
CA ARG A 236 -9.08 -8.52 -56.74
C ARG A 236 -8.38 -7.39 -56.00
N ILE A 237 -7.88 -7.65 -54.79
CA ILE A 237 -7.09 -6.70 -54.01
C ILE A 237 -5.78 -6.37 -54.74
N ILE A 238 -5.02 -7.39 -55.17
CA ILE A 238 -3.77 -7.22 -55.92
C ILE A 238 -4.01 -6.46 -57.23
N GLN A 239 -5.06 -6.80 -57.97
CA GLN A 239 -5.42 -6.09 -59.21
C GLN A 239 -5.72 -4.62 -58.92
N THR A 240 -6.51 -4.34 -57.88
CA THR A 240 -6.87 -2.96 -57.50
C THR A 240 -5.63 -2.14 -57.13
N ILE A 241 -4.69 -2.72 -56.37
CA ILE A 241 -3.43 -2.06 -55.99
C ILE A 241 -2.55 -1.82 -57.23
N ARG A 242 -2.41 -2.81 -58.12
CA ARG A 242 -1.58 -2.70 -59.34
C ARG A 242 -2.12 -1.71 -60.37
N SER A 243 -3.42 -1.48 -60.39
CA SER A 243 -4.06 -0.52 -61.30
C SER A 243 -4.01 0.92 -60.81
N ALA A 244 -3.64 1.16 -59.54
CA ALA A 244 -3.51 2.51 -58.98
C ALA A 244 -2.13 3.11 -59.31
N GLU A 245 -2.10 4.40 -59.64
CA GLU A 245 -0.86 5.12 -59.97
C GLU A 245 -0.04 5.50 -58.73
N THR A 246 -0.69 5.64 -57.57
CA THR A 246 -0.05 6.04 -56.30
C THR A 246 -0.59 5.21 -55.14
N VAL A 247 0.15 5.19 -54.01
CA VAL A 247 -0.27 4.52 -52.78
C VAL A 247 -1.58 5.11 -52.23
N ASP A 248 -1.75 6.42 -52.32
CA ASP A 248 -2.97 7.08 -51.87
C ASP A 248 -4.17 6.73 -52.76
N ALA A 249 -3.98 6.66 -54.09
CA ALA A 249 -5.02 6.20 -55.01
C ALA A 249 -5.39 4.72 -54.77
N ALA A 250 -4.40 3.88 -54.43
CA ALA A 250 -4.64 2.48 -54.05
C ALA A 250 -5.46 2.39 -52.75
N ARG A 251 -5.14 3.21 -51.74
CA ARG A 251 -5.88 3.29 -50.47
C ARG A 251 -7.34 3.67 -50.70
N GLU A 252 -7.59 4.75 -51.44
CA GLU A 252 -8.96 5.20 -51.76
C GLU A 252 -9.76 4.15 -52.56
N ALA A 253 -9.11 3.46 -53.49
CA ALA A 253 -9.72 2.39 -54.26
C ALA A 253 -10.06 1.17 -53.38
N LEU A 254 -9.20 0.82 -52.41
CA LEU A 254 -9.46 -0.25 -51.44
C LEU A 254 -10.64 0.10 -50.52
N MET A 255 -10.67 1.32 -49.99
CA MET A 255 -11.75 1.81 -49.15
C MET A 255 -13.10 1.78 -49.88
N SER A 256 -13.16 2.33 -51.09
CA SER A 256 -14.39 2.45 -51.86
C SER A 256 -14.93 1.11 -52.41
N ARG A 257 -14.05 0.22 -52.90
CA ARG A 257 -14.47 -1.02 -53.56
C ARG A 257 -14.74 -2.17 -52.60
N PHE A 258 -14.08 -2.18 -51.45
CA PHE A 258 -14.15 -3.27 -50.49
C PHE A 258 -14.77 -2.88 -49.17
N ASP A 259 -15.31 -1.66 -49.05
CA ASP A 259 -15.93 -1.13 -47.82
C ASP A 259 -15.00 -1.35 -46.62
N LEU A 260 -13.81 -0.77 -46.73
CA LEU A 260 -12.73 -0.85 -45.76
C LEU A 260 -12.48 0.52 -45.18
N SER A 261 -12.14 0.58 -43.89
CA SER A 261 -11.65 1.83 -43.30
C SER A 261 -10.27 2.20 -43.84
N GLU A 262 -9.87 3.46 -43.62
CA GLU A 262 -8.53 3.92 -43.95
C GLU A 262 -7.45 3.08 -43.26
N ALA A 263 -7.63 2.79 -41.97
CA ALA A 263 -6.71 1.98 -41.17
C ALA A 263 -6.60 0.54 -41.69
N GLN A 264 -7.72 -0.07 -42.11
CA GLN A 264 -7.71 -1.41 -42.72
C GLN A 264 -6.98 -1.39 -44.07
N SER A 265 -7.29 -0.40 -44.91
CA SER A 265 -6.65 -0.24 -46.22
C SER A 265 -5.14 -0.04 -46.10
N ASN A 266 -4.70 0.78 -45.14
CA ASN A 266 -3.28 0.93 -44.81
C ASN A 266 -2.64 -0.39 -44.37
N ALA A 267 -3.28 -1.12 -43.46
CA ALA A 267 -2.76 -2.42 -43.00
C ALA A 267 -2.64 -3.45 -44.14
N ILE A 268 -3.54 -3.42 -45.13
CA ILE A 268 -3.47 -4.27 -46.33
C ILE A 268 -2.30 -3.84 -47.23
N LEU A 269 -2.11 -2.53 -47.45
CA LEU A 269 -0.99 -2.02 -48.24
C LEU A 269 0.38 -2.31 -47.59
N GLU A 270 0.44 -2.32 -46.26
CA GLU A 270 1.63 -2.67 -45.48
C GLU A 270 1.83 -4.19 -45.32
N MET A 271 0.89 -5.00 -45.81
CA MET A 271 0.95 -6.45 -45.68
C MET A 271 2.12 -7.04 -46.47
N GLN A 272 3.00 -7.74 -45.77
CA GLN A 272 4.13 -8.43 -46.40
C GLN A 272 3.69 -9.71 -47.11
N LEU A 273 4.25 -10.00 -48.29
CA LEU A 273 3.92 -11.19 -49.10
C LEU A 273 4.03 -12.53 -48.35
N ARG A 274 4.91 -12.63 -47.34
CA ARG A 274 5.00 -13.84 -46.49
C ARG A 274 3.69 -14.17 -45.74
N ARG A 275 2.86 -13.16 -45.45
CA ARG A 275 1.56 -13.34 -44.77
C ARG A 275 0.52 -14.06 -45.64
N LEU A 276 0.82 -14.25 -46.92
CA LEU A 276 -0.03 -15.01 -47.84
C LEU A 276 0.11 -16.53 -47.67
N ALA A 277 1.14 -17.01 -46.97
CA ALA A 277 1.29 -18.44 -46.70
C ALA A 277 0.13 -18.97 -45.84
N ALA A 278 -0.37 -20.17 -46.13
CA ALA A 278 -1.55 -20.75 -45.47
C ALA A 278 -1.45 -20.75 -43.93
N LEU A 279 -0.27 -21.05 -43.38
CA LEU A 279 -0.03 -21.02 -41.94
C LEU A 279 -0.15 -19.60 -41.34
N GLU A 280 0.31 -18.58 -42.05
CA GLU A 280 0.21 -17.19 -41.60
C GLU A 280 -1.23 -16.66 -41.70
N GLN A 281 -1.98 -17.10 -42.72
CA GLN A 281 -3.42 -16.80 -42.80
C GLN A 281 -4.19 -17.44 -41.64
N GLN A 282 -3.89 -18.70 -41.31
CA GLN A 282 -4.50 -19.39 -40.17
C GLN A 282 -4.21 -18.65 -38.86
N LYS A 283 -2.96 -18.20 -38.63
CA LYS A 283 -2.61 -17.40 -37.45
C LYS A 283 -3.42 -16.11 -37.33
N LEU A 284 -3.68 -15.42 -38.44
CA LEU A 284 -4.50 -14.18 -38.42
C LEU A 284 -5.95 -14.48 -38.05
N LYS A 285 -6.47 -15.62 -38.49
CA LYS A 285 -7.80 -16.08 -38.13
C LYS A 285 -7.86 -16.46 -36.66
N ASP A 286 -6.89 -17.24 -36.19
CA ASP A 286 -6.80 -17.65 -34.78
C ASP A 286 -6.69 -16.41 -33.86
N GLU A 287 -5.91 -15.39 -34.26
CA GLU A 287 -5.78 -14.12 -33.52
C GLU A 287 -7.08 -13.29 -33.52
N PHE A 288 -7.93 -13.43 -34.54
CA PHE A 288 -9.21 -12.73 -34.61
C PHE A 288 -10.28 -13.42 -33.75
N ASP A 289 -10.25 -14.75 -33.68
CA ASP A 289 -11.18 -15.54 -32.90
C ASP A 289 -10.89 -15.47 -31.38
N GLU A 290 -9.64 -15.14 -30.98
CA GLU A 290 -9.18 -14.90 -29.59
C GLU A 290 -9.54 -13.51 -29.04
#